data_AF-A0A9D5RYE1-F1
#
_entry.id   AF-A0A9D5RYE1-F1
#
_cell.length_a   1.000
_cell.length_b   1.000
_cell.length_c   1.000
_cell.angle_alpha   90.00
_cell.angle_beta   90.00
_cell.angle_gamma   90.00
#
_symmetry.space_group_name_H-M   'P 1'
#
loop_
_entity.id
_entity.type
_entity.pdbx_description
1 polymer ?
#
loop_
_entity_poly.entity_id
_entity_poly.type
_entity_poly.pdbx_seq_one_letter_code
_entity_poly.pdbx_strand_id
1 'polypeptide(L)'
;MGKRRKVLTKNEILDIAQYQWANIRDIMDIGAIGKNNARIILNEIMDTYYGNREKIKNGLVPMSMVLEYFDISIDSLQVTTNG
;
A
#
# COMPACT_ATOMS: atom_id res chain seq x y z
N MET A 1 2.66 19.89 18.85
CA MET A 1 2.39 20.07 17.40
C MET A 1 2.18 18.71 16.77
N GLY A 2 1.01 18.44 16.18
CA GLY A 2 0.81 17.21 15.41
C GLY A 2 1.61 17.29 14.12
N LYS A 3 2.46 16.29 13.86
CA LYS A 3 3.20 16.19 12.58
C LYS A 3 2.16 16.10 11.46
N ARG A 4 2.16 17.05 10.52
CA ARG A 4 1.32 16.96 9.32
C ARG A 4 1.63 15.66 8.61
N ARG A 5 0.59 14.90 8.23
CA ARG A 5 0.77 13.65 7.48
C ARG A 5 1.42 13.99 6.15
N LYS A 6 2.44 13.21 5.78
CA LYS A 6 3.13 13.36 4.51
C LYS A 6 2.20 12.84 3.43
N VAL A 7 1.89 13.66 2.44
CA VAL A 7 1.29 13.20 1.18
C VAL A 7 2.46 12.80 0.29
N LEU A 8 2.49 11.54 -0.14
CA LEU A 8 3.55 11.06 -1.00
C LEU A 8 3.39 11.61 -2.42
N THR A 9 4.52 11.89 -3.07
CA THR A 9 4.58 12.17 -4.50
C THR A 9 4.45 10.88 -5.31
N LYS A 10 4.17 11.02 -6.61
CA LYS A 10 4.12 9.89 -7.56
C LYS A 10 5.39 9.01 -7.49
N ASN A 11 6.56 9.64 -7.42
CA ASN A 11 7.85 8.92 -7.35
C ASN A 11 8.02 8.17 -6.02
N GLU A 12 7.59 8.76 -4.91
CA GLU A 12 7.67 8.10 -3.61
C GLU A 12 6.70 6.91 -3.51
N ILE A 13 5.51 7.01 -4.12
CA ILE A 13 4.59 5.88 -4.25
C ILE A 13 5.23 4.78 -5.12
N LEU A 14 5.88 5.16 -6.23
CA LEU A 14 6.61 4.23 -7.09
C LEU A 14 7.73 3.49 -6.33
N ASP A 15 8.51 4.19 -5.52
CA ASP A 15 9.59 3.59 -4.73
C ASP A 15 9.05 2.56 -3.72
N ILE A 16 7.91 2.84 -3.10
CA ILE A 16 7.23 1.89 -2.19
C ILE A 16 6.63 0.73 -2.99
N ALA A 17 6.02 1.00 -4.15
CA ALA A 17 5.37 0.01 -5.00
C ALA A 17 6.33 -1.05 -5.56
N GLN A 18 7.64 -0.79 -5.57
CA GLN A 18 8.66 -1.77 -5.98
C GLN A 18 8.77 -2.97 -5.01
N TYR A 19 8.32 -2.81 -3.76
CA TYR A 19 8.36 -3.91 -2.78
C TYR A 19 7.18 -4.87 -2.97
N GLN A 20 7.43 -6.16 -2.75
CA GLN A 20 6.39 -7.19 -2.88
C GLN A 20 5.35 -7.14 -1.75
N TRP A 21 5.76 -6.70 -0.55
CA TRP A 21 4.94 -6.74 0.66
C TRP A 21 4.70 -5.33 1.21
N ALA A 22 3.47 -5.08 1.64
CA ALA A 22 3.04 -3.87 2.31
C ALA A 22 2.69 -4.15 3.78
N ASN A 23 3.05 -3.19 4.64
CA ASN A 23 2.63 -3.13 6.03
C ASN A 23 1.66 -1.96 6.25
N ILE A 24 1.13 -1.81 7.48
CA ILE A 24 0.17 -0.75 7.82
C ILE A 24 0.69 0.67 7.55
N ARG A 25 2.00 0.92 7.70
CA ARG A 25 2.60 2.22 7.41
C ARG A 25 2.58 2.51 5.91
N ASP A 26 2.88 1.51 5.08
CA ASP A 26 2.82 1.68 3.62
C ASP A 26 1.39 2.01 3.19
N ILE A 27 0.38 1.34 3.75
CA ILE A 27 -1.05 1.64 3.51
C ILE A 27 -1.41 3.07 3.97
N MET A 28 -0.89 3.50 5.13
CA MET A 28 -1.09 4.87 5.62
C MET A 28 -0.48 5.90 4.66
N ASP A 29 0.73 5.64 4.18
CA ASP A 29 1.49 6.58 3.37
C ASP A 29 0.93 6.64 1.93
N ILE A 30 0.59 5.48 1.33
CA ILE A 30 -0.04 5.39 0.00
C ILE A 30 -1.43 6.02 0.02
N GLY A 31 -2.28 5.67 0.99
CA GLY A 31 -3.64 6.21 1.09
C GLY A 31 -3.74 7.61 1.68
N ALA A 32 -2.63 8.18 2.18
CA ALA A 32 -2.61 9.41 2.97
C ALA A 32 -3.62 9.41 4.15
N ILE A 33 -3.86 8.23 4.74
CA ILE A 33 -4.90 8.00 5.76
C ILE A 33 -4.35 7.79 7.17
N GLY A 34 -5.24 7.91 8.16
CA GLY A 34 -4.92 7.59 9.55
C GLY A 34 -4.81 6.08 9.83
N LYS A 35 -4.07 5.74 10.90
CA LYS A 35 -3.83 4.35 11.33
C LYS A 35 -5.09 3.49 11.48
N ASN A 36 -6.20 4.08 11.93
CA ASN A 36 -7.45 3.34 12.12
C ASN A 36 -8.01 2.87 10.78
N ASN A 37 -8.13 3.78 9.80
CA ASN A 37 -8.59 3.42 8.46
C ASN A 37 -7.60 2.47 7.77
N ALA A 38 -6.30 2.71 7.91
CA ALA A 38 -5.28 1.80 7.36
C ALA A 38 -5.37 0.39 7.96
N ARG A 39 -5.76 0.25 9.24
CA ARG A 39 -5.99 -1.06 9.85
C ARG A 39 -7.22 -1.77 9.26
N ILE A 40 -8.30 -1.02 9.02
CA ILE A 40 -9.52 -1.59 8.41
C ILE A 40 -9.16 -2.16 7.02
N ILE A 41 -8.51 -1.35 6.19
CA ILE A 41 -8.07 -1.76 4.85
C ILE A 41 -7.10 -2.94 4.91
N LEU A 42 -6.11 -2.89 5.82
CA LEU A 42 -5.17 -4.01 6.00
C LEU A 42 -5.92 -5.31 6.33
N ASN A 43 -6.90 -5.25 7.23
CA ASN A 43 -7.67 -6.43 7.61
C ASN A 43 -8.51 -6.96 6.42
N GLU A 44 -9.16 -6.07 5.65
CA GLU A 44 -9.92 -6.45 4.45
C GLU A 44 -9.03 -7.18 3.42
N ILE A 45 -7.84 -6.63 3.16
CA ILE A 45 -6.87 -7.26 2.26
C ILE A 45 -6.35 -8.57 2.84
N MET A 46 -6.05 -8.63 4.15
CA MET A 46 -5.61 -9.86 4.80
C MET A 46 -6.66 -10.96 4.71
N ASP A 47 -7.93 -10.64 4.95
CA ASP A 47 -9.01 -11.62 4.92
C ASP A 47 -9.24 -12.13 3.49
N THR A 48 -9.09 -11.26 2.49
CA THR A 48 -9.15 -11.64 1.06
C THR A 48 -7.95 -12.50 0.64
N TYR A 49 -6.72 -12.09 1.00
CA TYR A 49 -5.50 -12.76 0.57
C TYR A 49 -5.29 -14.10 1.28
N TYR A 50 -5.38 -14.10 2.61
CA TYR A 50 -5.12 -15.30 3.40
C TYR A 50 -6.34 -16.22 3.41
N GLY A 51 -7.57 -15.70 3.58
CA GLY A 51 -8.75 -16.53 3.78
C GLY A 51 -8.52 -17.55 4.89
N ASN A 52 -8.47 -18.84 4.53
CA ASN A 52 -8.19 -19.95 5.46
C ASN A 52 -6.69 -20.32 5.56
N ARG A 53 -5.79 -19.60 4.89
CA ARG A 53 -4.34 -19.83 4.90
C ARG A 53 -3.70 -19.24 6.15
N GLU A 54 -2.56 -19.79 6.54
CA GLU A 54 -1.77 -19.25 7.63
C GLU A 54 -1.26 -17.84 7.29
N LYS A 55 -1.45 -16.90 8.22
CA LYS A 55 -1.03 -15.51 8.07
C LYS A 55 0.47 -15.40 8.28
N ILE A 56 1.16 -14.65 7.41
CA ILE A 56 2.57 -14.33 7.63
C ILE A 56 2.70 -13.51 8.93
N LYS A 57 3.67 -13.87 9.77
CA LYS A 57 4.02 -13.10 10.97
C LYS A 57 4.30 -11.64 10.58
N ASN A 58 3.76 -10.70 11.36
CA ASN A 58 3.84 -9.24 11.18
C ASN A 58 2.76 -8.58 10.30
N GLY A 59 1.74 -9.31 9.84
CA GLY A 59 0.57 -8.71 9.21
C GLY A 59 0.88 -8.02 7.88
N LEU A 60 1.76 -8.64 7.08
CA LEU A 60 2.10 -8.19 5.74
C LEU A 60 1.05 -8.68 4.74
N VAL A 61 0.76 -7.85 3.74
CA VAL A 61 -0.12 -8.17 2.61
C VAL A 61 0.59 -7.87 1.29
N PRO A 62 0.18 -8.47 0.16
CA PRO A 62 0.77 -8.14 -1.14
C PRO A 62 0.59 -6.64 -1.45
N MET A 63 1.68 -5.98 -1.86
CA MET A 63 1.64 -4.57 -2.26
C MET A 63 0.69 -4.35 -3.44
N SER A 64 0.63 -5.30 -4.38
CA SER A 64 -0.28 -5.25 -5.53
C SER A 64 -1.74 -5.08 -5.13
N MET A 65 -2.20 -5.80 -4.09
CA MET A 65 -3.58 -5.68 -3.59
C MET A 65 -3.83 -4.35 -2.88
N VAL A 66 -2.80 -3.76 -2.25
CA VAL A 66 -2.90 -2.41 -1.67
C VAL A 66 -3.04 -1.37 -2.77
N LEU A 67 -2.22 -1.45 -3.82
CA LEU A 67 -2.29 -0.53 -4.96
C LEU A 67 -3.64 -0.66 -5.68
N GLU A 68 -4.14 -1.87 -5.89
CA GLU A 68 -5.46 -2.15 -6.45
C GLU A 68 -6.58 -1.53 -5.61
N TYR A 69 -6.52 -1.65 -4.27
CA TYR A 69 -7.50 -1.04 -3.37
C TYR A 69 -7.61 0.49 -3.54
N PHE A 70 -6.48 1.15 -3.81
CA PHE A 70 -6.42 2.60 -4.02
C PHE A 70 -6.54 3.01 -5.50
N ASP A 71 -6.87 2.09 -6.39
CA ASP A 71 -6.96 2.33 -7.84
C ASP A 71 -5.66 2.91 -8.44
N ILE A 72 -4.52 2.48 -7.90
CA ILE A 72 -3.19 2.88 -8.37
C ILE A 72 -2.69 1.82 -9.36
N SER A 73 -2.90 2.08 -10.65
CA SER A 73 -2.30 1.27 -11.69
C SER A 73 -0.81 1.60 -11.84
N ILE A 74 0.06 0.59 -11.80
CA ILE A 74 1.50 0.76 -12.10
C ILE A 74 1.69 1.28 -13.54
N ASP A 75 0.77 0.97 -14.47
CA ASP A 75 0.81 1.50 -15.84
C ASP A 75 0.56 3.00 -15.91
N SER A 76 -0.23 3.56 -14.98
CA SER A 76 -0.39 5.02 -14.84
C SER A 76 0.89 5.72 -14.35
N LEU A 77 1.88 4.93 -13.93
CA LEU A 77 3.14 5.38 -13.39
C LEU A 77 4.30 5.30 -14.40
N GLN A 78 4.04 4.83 -15.63
CA GLN A 78 5.05 4.76 -16.69
C GLN A 78 5.70 6.13 -16.94
N VAL A 79 6.91 6.25 -16.39
CA VAL A 79 7.97 7.10 -16.88
C VAL A 79 8.18 6.70 -18.34
N THR A 80 8.20 7.69 -19.23
CA THR A 80 8.57 7.52 -20.63
C THR A 80 9.90 6.74 -20.70
N THR A 81 9.84 5.45 -20.99
CA THR A 81 11.02 4.69 -21.40
C THR A 81 11.38 5.19 -22.79
N ASN A 82 12.28 6.17 -22.83
CA ASN A 82 12.96 6.55 -24.06
C ASN A 82 13.90 5.42 -24.48
N GLY A 83 13.72 4.93 -25.71
CA GLY A 83 14.80 4.40 -26.58
C GLY A 83 15.33 3.02 -26.24
#